data_AF-A0A972QI97-F1
#
_entry.id   AF-A0A972QI97-F1
#
_cell.length_a   1.000
_cell.length_b   1.000
_cell.length_c   1.000
_cell.angle_alpha   90.00
_cell.angle_beta   90.00
_cell.angle_gamma   90.00
#
_symmetry.space_group_name_H-M   'P 1'
#
loop_
_entity.id
_entity.type
_entity.pdbx_description
1 polymer ?
#
loop_
_entity_poly.entity_id
_entity_poly.type
_entity_poly.pdbx_seq_one_letter_code
_entity_poly.pdbx_strand_id
1 'polypeptide(L)'
;GTAVVFINQLREKVGIIFGNPEVTPGGRALKFYSSVRIDLRRIEAIKQGDKTIGNLVRAKVVKNKTAPPFRIAQFDIMFDHGISKEGNILDLGVELGLVKKSGAFFSYGDIRLGQGRENAKHYLSQNPESAQEIEQQVRASANTDHNNSA
;
A
#
# COMPACT_ATOMS: atom_id res chain seq x y z
N GLY A 1 6.84 7.49 -24.04
CA GLY A 1 7.50 8.25 -22.96
C GLY A 1 8.31 7.31 -22.10
N THR A 2 9.40 7.78 -21.49
CA THR A 2 10.31 6.94 -20.68
C THR A 2 10.21 7.35 -19.22
N ALA A 3 10.05 6.37 -18.33
CA ALA A 3 10.14 6.58 -16.88
C ALA A 3 11.47 6.03 -16.36
N VAL A 4 12.09 6.74 -15.42
CA VAL A 4 13.35 6.31 -14.78
C VAL A 4 13.10 6.19 -13.28
N VAL A 5 13.41 5.02 -12.73
CA VAL A 5 13.24 4.72 -11.30
C VAL A 5 14.61 4.56 -10.66
N PHE A 6 14.85 5.33 -9.60
CA PHE A 6 16.05 5.22 -8.77
C PHE A 6 15.67 4.63 -7.41
N ILE A 7 16.27 3.49 -7.06
CA ILE A 7 16.18 2.94 -5.72
C ILE A 7 17.35 3.51 -4.92
N ASN A 8 17.06 4.01 -3.73
CA ASN A 8 18.08 4.59 -2.87
C ASN A 8 17.97 4.06 -1.44
N GLN A 9 19.11 3.98 -0.76
CA GLN A 9 19.20 3.50 0.61
C GLN A 9 19.25 4.68 1.59
N LEU A 10 18.80 4.46 2.82
CA LEU A 10 19.02 5.41 3.91
C LEU A 10 20.42 5.20 4.51
N ARG A 11 21.02 6.30 4.94
CA ARG A 11 22.27 6.38 5.69
C ARG A 11 22.09 7.37 6.82
N GLU A 12 22.87 7.23 7.87
CA GLU A 12 22.93 8.23 8.93
C GLU A 12 24.05 9.22 8.66
N LYS A 13 23.77 10.51 8.81
CA LYS A 13 24.80 11.53 8.73
C LYS A 13 25.42 11.76 10.10
N VAL A 14 26.68 11.34 10.25
CA VAL A 14 27.46 11.56 11.48
C VAL A 14 27.54 13.06 11.79
N GLY A 15 27.33 13.41 13.06
CA GLY A 15 27.46 14.79 13.56
C GLY A 15 26.18 15.64 13.55
N ILE A 16 25.01 15.07 13.25
CA ILE A 16 23.72 15.74 13.48
C ILE A 16 23.29 15.53 14.93
N ILE A 17 23.24 16.62 15.70
CA ILE A 17 22.81 16.61 17.12
C ILE A 17 21.32 16.99 17.26
N PHE A 18 20.71 17.59 16.22
CA PHE A 18 19.30 17.99 16.21
C PHE A 18 18.64 17.74 14.84
N GLY A 19 17.44 17.17 14.84
CA GLY A 19 16.66 16.86 13.63
C GLY A 19 16.79 15.41 13.14
N ASN A 20 16.23 15.09 11.97
CA ASN A 20 16.30 13.74 11.38
C ASN A 20 17.72 13.49 10.80
N PRO A 21 18.49 12.51 11.31
CA PRO A 21 19.83 12.21 10.82
C PRO A 21 19.84 11.43 9.49
N GLU A 22 18.68 10.96 9.02
CA GLU A 22 18.56 10.15 7.81
C GLU A 22 18.85 10.97 6.54
N VAL A 23 19.80 10.48 5.76
CA VAL A 23 20.19 11.03 4.46
C VAL A 23 20.22 9.95 3.39
N THR A 24 20.10 10.37 2.13
CA THR A 24 20.21 9.50 0.95
C THR A 24 21.55 9.76 0.25
N PRO A 25 22.29 8.74 -0.18
CA PRO A 25 23.53 8.92 -0.94
C PRO A 25 23.25 9.50 -2.34
N GLY A 26 24.31 9.96 -3.02
CA GLY A 26 24.20 10.59 -4.34
C GLY A 26 23.93 12.10 -4.31
N GLY A 27 24.19 12.77 -3.19
CA GLY A 27 24.07 14.22 -3.05
C GLY A 27 22.62 14.71 -3.08
N ARG A 28 22.40 15.94 -3.58
CA ARG A 28 21.09 16.61 -3.56
C ARG A 28 20.33 16.56 -4.88
N ALA A 29 21.01 16.28 -6.00
CA ALA A 29 20.43 16.38 -7.34
C ALA A 29 19.13 15.55 -7.48
N LEU A 30 19.18 14.27 -7.10
CA LEU A 30 18.02 13.38 -7.19
C LEU A 30 16.81 13.89 -6.40
N LYS A 31 17.03 14.57 -5.26
CA LYS A 31 15.94 15.16 -4.46
C LYS A 31 15.21 16.28 -5.22
N PHE A 32 15.89 17.03 -6.09
CA PHE A 32 15.31 18.13 -6.86
C PHE A 32 14.72 17.67 -8.20
N TYR A 33 15.44 16.81 -8.93
CA TYR A 33 15.05 16.36 -10.27
C TYR A 33 13.90 15.34 -10.25
N SER A 34 13.80 14.48 -9.23
CA SER A 34 12.69 13.53 -9.11
C SER A 34 11.32 14.22 -9.15
N SER A 35 10.41 13.69 -9.96
CA SER A 35 9.00 14.13 -10.00
C SER A 35 8.21 13.58 -8.82
N VAL A 36 8.49 12.33 -8.43
CA VAL A 36 7.87 11.65 -7.29
C VAL A 36 8.97 11.04 -6.42
N ARG A 37 8.80 11.11 -5.09
CA ARG A 37 9.65 10.41 -4.13
C ARG A 37 8.77 9.67 -3.14
N ILE A 38 9.09 8.40 -2.94
CA ILE A 38 8.35 7.50 -2.05
C ILE A 38 9.33 7.02 -0.98
N ASP A 39 8.99 7.21 0.29
CA ASP A 39 9.67 6.62 1.43
C ASP A 39 8.96 5.31 1.78
N LEU A 40 9.69 4.19 1.72
CA LEU A 40 9.18 2.85 2.00
C LEU A 40 9.72 2.37 3.35
N ARG A 41 8.83 2.04 4.28
CA ARG A 41 9.20 1.50 5.60
C ARG A 41 8.40 0.25 5.91
N ARG A 42 9.09 -0.79 6.37
CA ARG A 42 8.43 -1.96 6.97
C ARG A 42 7.79 -1.55 8.29
N ILE A 43 6.51 -1.88 8.46
CA ILE A 43 5.76 -1.66 9.70
C ILE A 43 5.87 -2.91 10.57
N GLU A 44 5.36 -4.04 10.07
CA GLU A 44 5.26 -5.29 10.82
C GLU A 44 5.56 -6.51 9.95
N ALA A 45 5.79 -7.63 10.61
CA ALA A 45 5.99 -8.94 9.99
C ALA A 45 4.65 -9.68 9.94
N ILE A 46 4.26 -10.16 8.76
CA ILE A 46 3.07 -11.00 8.59
C ILE A 46 3.49 -12.43 8.93
N LYS A 47 2.82 -13.04 9.91
CA LYS A 47 3.12 -14.38 10.39
C LYS A 47 1.94 -15.33 10.17
N GLN A 48 2.24 -16.57 9.85
CA GLN A 48 1.29 -17.67 9.85
C GLN A 48 1.86 -18.80 10.72
N GLY A 49 1.26 -18.98 11.90
CA GLY A 49 1.88 -19.77 12.96
C GLY A 49 3.24 -19.18 13.35
N ASP A 50 4.28 -20.01 13.35
CA ASP A 50 5.65 -19.60 13.69
C ASP A 50 6.45 -19.03 12.51
N LYS A 51 5.92 -19.09 11.28
CA LYS A 51 6.63 -18.65 10.06
C LYS A 51 6.28 -17.22 9.70
N THR A 52 7.29 -16.42 9.37
CA THR A 52 7.08 -15.09 8.76
C THR A 52 6.93 -15.26 7.26
N ILE A 53 5.77 -14.88 6.73
CA ILE A 53 5.40 -15.09 5.32
C ILE A 53 5.40 -13.80 4.49
N GLY A 54 5.52 -12.65 5.14
CA GLY A 54 5.58 -11.36 4.46
C GLY A 54 5.79 -10.19 5.41
N ASN A 55 5.65 -8.98 4.87
CA ASN A 55 5.79 -7.73 5.61
C ASN A 55 4.67 -6.77 5.24
N LEU A 56 4.07 -6.11 6.25
CA LEU A 56 3.26 -4.92 6.00
C LEU A 56 4.21 -3.74 5.78
N VAL A 57 4.07 -3.06 4.65
CA VAL A 57 4.92 -1.94 4.25
C VAL A 57 4.09 -0.67 4.13
N ARG A 58 4.63 0.42 4.65
CA ARG A 58 4.12 1.78 4.47
C ARG A 58 4.91 2.48 3.37
N ALA A 59 4.20 2.99 2.38
CA ALA A 59 4.72 3.88 1.36
C ALA A 59 4.20 5.30 1.59
N LYS A 60 5.09 6.23 1.94
CA LYS A 60 4.77 7.66 2.09
C LYS A 60 5.28 8.44 0.89
N VAL A 61 4.41 9.15 0.20
CA VAL A 61 4.79 10.03 -0.91
C VAL A 61 5.38 11.31 -0.34
N VAL A 62 6.70 11.37 -0.15
CA VAL A 62 7.39 12.54 0.45
C VAL A 62 7.61 13.69 -0.53
N LYS A 63 7.43 13.45 -1.83
CA LYS A 63 7.43 14.48 -2.87
C LYS A 63 6.53 14.04 -4.02
N ASN A 64 5.70 14.93 -4.53
CA ASN A 64 4.86 14.71 -5.70
C ASN A 64 4.74 16.02 -6.49
N LYS A 65 5.10 16.02 -7.78
CA LYS A 65 4.96 17.19 -8.68
C LYS A 65 3.70 17.13 -9.55
N THR A 66 2.93 16.06 -9.51
CA THR A 66 1.78 15.83 -10.40
C THR A 66 0.44 15.75 -9.67
N ALA A 67 0.45 15.53 -8.35
CA ALA A 67 -0.73 15.47 -7.50
C ALA A 67 -0.36 15.85 -6.05
N PRO A 68 -1.32 15.96 -5.12
CA PRO A 68 -1.03 16.30 -3.73
C PRO A 68 0.00 15.34 -3.08
N PRO A 69 1.06 15.88 -2.43
CA PRO A 69 2.06 15.07 -1.73
C PRO A 69 1.55 14.59 -0.35
N PHE A 70 2.40 13.82 0.34
CA PHE A 70 2.24 13.34 1.72
C PHE A 70 1.14 12.31 1.99
N ARG A 71 0.50 11.81 0.92
CA ARG A 71 -0.37 10.61 1.02
C ARG A 71 0.44 9.38 1.42
N ILE A 72 -0.24 8.48 2.13
CA ILE A 72 0.33 7.24 2.65
C ILE A 72 -0.49 6.07 2.08
N ALA A 73 0.20 5.04 1.60
CA ALA A 73 -0.39 3.76 1.29
C ALA A 73 0.22 2.69 2.21
N GLN A 74 -0.58 1.71 2.62
CA GLN A 74 -0.12 0.54 3.35
C GLN A 74 -0.51 -0.70 2.56
N PHE A 75 0.43 -1.63 2.42
CA PHE A 75 0.21 -2.84 1.65
C PHE A 75 1.10 -3.98 2.12
N ASP A 76 0.62 -5.20 1.91
CA ASP A 76 1.38 -6.42 2.18
C ASP A 76 2.37 -6.69 1.04
N ILE A 77 3.61 -7.02 1.40
CA ILE A 77 4.58 -7.67 0.52
C ILE A 77 4.82 -9.08 1.05
N MET A 78 4.29 -10.06 0.33
CA MET A 78 4.44 -11.49 0.59
C MET A 78 5.73 -12.02 -0.05
N PHE A 79 6.42 -12.96 0.59
CA PHE A 79 7.73 -13.43 0.12
C PHE A 79 7.66 -14.36 -1.10
N ASP A 80 6.51 -14.98 -1.32
CA ASP A 80 6.25 -15.93 -2.41
C ASP A 80 5.77 -15.24 -3.71
N HIS A 81 4.98 -14.16 -3.60
CA HIS A 81 4.36 -13.52 -4.78
C HIS A 81 4.46 -11.98 -4.82
N GLY A 82 5.14 -11.35 -3.87
CA GLY A 82 5.32 -9.89 -3.86
C GLY A 82 4.11 -9.14 -3.31
N ILE A 83 3.73 -8.02 -3.95
CA ILE A 83 2.65 -7.17 -3.46
C ILE A 83 1.30 -7.91 -3.56
N SER A 84 0.62 -8.12 -2.44
CA SER A 84 -0.68 -8.81 -2.43
C SER A 84 -1.80 -7.86 -2.85
N LYS A 85 -2.24 -7.98 -4.10
CA LYS A 85 -3.31 -7.14 -4.66
C LYS A 85 -4.65 -7.40 -3.97
N GLU A 86 -4.94 -8.66 -3.67
CA GLU A 86 -6.17 -9.13 -3.05
C GLU A 86 -6.31 -8.57 -1.63
N GLY A 87 -5.21 -8.54 -0.87
CA GLY A 87 -5.17 -7.90 0.45
C GLY A 87 -5.50 -6.41 0.38
N ASN A 88 -4.91 -5.71 -0.59
CA ASN A 88 -5.17 -4.28 -0.81
C ASN A 88 -6.63 -4.00 -1.17
N ILE A 89 -7.20 -4.77 -2.11
CA ILE A 89 -8.59 -4.61 -2.53
C ILE A 89 -9.53 -4.89 -1.36
N LEU A 90 -9.25 -5.92 -0.55
CA LEU A 90 -10.05 -6.24 0.62
C LEU A 90 -10.01 -5.12 1.65
N ASP A 91 -8.82 -4.63 2.00
CA ASP A 91 -8.64 -3.59 3.02
C ASP A 91 -9.31 -2.27 2.57
N LEU A 92 -9.09 -1.85 1.32
CA LEU A 92 -9.76 -0.67 0.74
C LEU A 92 -11.27 -0.87 0.61
N GLY A 93 -11.72 -2.07 0.25
CA GLY A 93 -13.14 -2.40 0.18
C GLY A 93 -13.84 -2.28 1.53
N VAL A 94 -13.17 -2.66 2.62
CA VAL A 94 -13.67 -2.46 3.98
C VAL A 94 -13.68 -0.99 4.37
N GLU A 95 -12.61 -0.26 4.06
CA GLU A 95 -12.50 1.19 4.34
C GLU A 95 -13.61 1.99 3.64
N LEU A 96 -13.92 1.64 2.39
CA LEU A 96 -14.97 2.28 1.60
C LEU A 96 -16.38 1.73 1.89
N GLY A 97 -16.52 0.75 2.78
CA GLY A 97 -17.80 0.15 3.15
C GLY A 97 -18.41 -0.78 2.08
N LEU A 98 -17.67 -1.10 1.02
CA LEU A 98 -18.06 -2.06 -0.03
C LEU A 98 -18.04 -3.50 0.51
N VAL A 99 -17.06 -3.81 1.35
CA VAL A 99 -16.93 -5.09 2.04
C VAL A 99 -17.34 -4.92 3.50
N LYS A 100 -18.34 -5.69 3.94
CA LYS A 100 -18.81 -5.69 5.34
C LYS A 100 -17.94 -6.61 6.18
N LYS A 101 -17.47 -6.10 7.32
CA LYS A 101 -16.76 -6.87 8.34
C LYS A 101 -17.65 -7.05 9.57
N SER A 102 -18.15 -8.26 9.77
CA SER A 102 -18.98 -8.63 10.93
C SER A 102 -18.17 -9.51 11.87
N GLY A 103 -17.53 -8.87 12.87
CA GLY A 103 -16.58 -9.54 13.76
C GLY A 103 -15.36 -10.05 12.99
N ALA A 104 -15.21 -11.38 12.91
CA ALA A 104 -14.15 -12.02 12.15
C ALA A 104 -14.54 -12.32 10.68
N PHE A 105 -15.80 -12.13 10.28
CA PHE A 105 -16.26 -12.49 8.94
C PHE A 105 -16.24 -11.32 7.97
N PHE A 106 -15.86 -11.59 6.73
CA PHE A 106 -15.87 -10.64 5.62
C PHE A 106 -16.95 -11.06 4.61
N SER A 107 -17.72 -10.10 4.11
CA SER A 107 -18.79 -10.34 3.14
C SER A 107 -18.90 -9.20 2.14
N TYR A 108 -19.18 -9.53 0.88
CA TYR A 108 -19.37 -8.58 -0.21
C TYR A 108 -20.78 -8.81 -0.78
N GLY A 109 -21.66 -7.82 -0.64
CA GLY A 109 -23.10 -8.03 -0.88
C GLY A 109 -23.63 -9.18 -0.02
N ASP A 110 -24.19 -10.21 -0.66
CA ASP A 110 -24.67 -11.43 -0.03
C ASP A 110 -23.63 -12.57 -0.01
N ILE A 111 -22.46 -12.35 -0.62
CA ILE A 111 -21.40 -13.36 -0.73
C ILE A 111 -20.51 -13.32 0.50
N ARG A 112 -20.31 -14.48 1.14
CA ARG A 112 -19.37 -14.63 2.25
C ARG A 112 -17.96 -14.90 1.73
N LEU A 113 -17.06 -13.93 1.89
CA LEU A 113 -15.67 -14.03 1.44
C LEU A 113 -14.84 -14.97 2.33
N GLY A 114 -15.12 -15.00 3.63
CA GLY A 114 -14.43 -15.91 4.55
C GLY A 114 -14.40 -15.44 6.01
N GLN A 115 -13.85 -16.30 6.87
CA GLN A 115 -13.53 -15.97 8.26
C GLN A 115 -12.07 -15.58 8.39
N GLY A 116 -11.81 -14.34 8.78
CA GLY A 116 -10.47 -13.78 8.87
C GLY A 116 -9.97 -13.26 7.53
N ARG A 117 -9.01 -12.35 7.61
CA ARG A 117 -8.45 -11.62 6.46
C ARG A 117 -7.78 -12.55 5.45
N GLU A 118 -7.00 -13.52 5.91
CA GLU A 118 -6.27 -14.44 5.01
C GLU A 118 -7.20 -15.35 4.22
N ASN A 119 -8.29 -15.85 4.84
CA ASN A 119 -9.27 -16.65 4.10
C ASN A 119 -10.03 -15.81 3.07
N ALA A 120 -10.36 -14.55 3.39
CA ALA A 120 -10.98 -13.64 2.44
C ALA A 120 -10.03 -13.29 1.28
N LYS A 121 -8.73 -13.09 1.54
CA LYS A 121 -7.70 -12.94 0.50
C LYS A 121 -7.61 -14.17 -0.40
N HIS A 122 -7.61 -15.36 0.19
CA HIS A 122 -7.57 -16.61 -0.55
C HIS A 122 -8.82 -16.77 -1.45
N TYR A 123 -10.00 -16.43 -0.94
CA TYR A 123 -11.23 -16.42 -1.74
C TYR A 123 -11.11 -15.48 -2.95
N LEU A 124 -10.64 -14.25 -2.76
CA LEU A 124 -10.45 -13.28 -3.86
C LEU A 124 -9.38 -13.75 -4.86
N SER A 125 -8.33 -14.43 -4.40
CA SER A 125 -7.33 -15.04 -5.28
C SER A 125 -7.91 -16.18 -6.12
N GLN A 126 -8.87 -16.94 -5.60
CA GLN A 126 -9.53 -18.04 -6.30
C GLN A 126 -10.69 -17.58 -7.18
N ASN A 127 -11.24 -16.39 -6.95
CA ASN A 127 -12.37 -15.82 -7.68
C ASN A 127 -11.99 -14.46 -8.28
N PRO A 128 -11.21 -14.44 -9.38
CA PRO A 128 -10.72 -13.19 -9.98
C PRO A 128 -11.83 -12.24 -10.43
N GLU A 129 -13.00 -12.76 -10.81
CA GLU A 129 -14.15 -11.96 -11.25
C GLU A 129 -14.65 -11.06 -10.10
N SER A 130 -14.86 -11.63 -8.92
CA SER A 130 -15.26 -10.87 -7.72
C SER A 130 -14.17 -9.88 -7.31
N ALA A 131 -12.89 -10.26 -7.41
CA ALA A 131 -11.79 -9.36 -7.10
C ALA A 131 -11.73 -8.16 -8.07
N GLN A 132 -11.96 -8.39 -9.36
CA GLN A 132 -12.02 -7.33 -10.37
C GLN A 132 -13.22 -6.40 -10.16
N GLU A 133 -14.39 -6.95 -9.83
CA GLU A 133 -15.58 -6.16 -9.55
C GLU A 133 -15.35 -5.20 -8.37
N ILE A 134 -14.84 -5.72 -7.25
CA ILE A 134 -14.52 -4.89 -6.08
C ILE A 134 -13.44 -3.86 -6.44
N GLU A 135 -12.40 -4.25 -7.18
CA GLU A 135 -11.35 -3.32 -7.61
C GLU A 135 -11.91 -2.16 -8.44
N GLN A 136 -12.83 -2.43 -9.38
CA GLN A 136 -13.45 -1.40 -10.20
C GLN A 136 -14.24 -0.40 -9.35
N GLN A 137 -15.03 -0.90 -8.40
CA GLN A 137 -15.80 -0.04 -7.48
C GLN A 137 -14.90 0.79 -6.56
N VAL A 138 -13.82 0.19 -6.04
CA VAL A 138 -12.81 0.89 -5.24
C VAL A 138 -12.17 2.03 -6.05
N ARG A 139 -11.76 1.75 -7.29
CA ARG A 139 -11.14 2.77 -8.18
C ARG A 139 -12.12 3.87 -8.56
N ALA A 140 -13.38 3.53 -8.82
CA ALA A 140 -14.41 4.51 -9.14
C ALA A 140 -14.67 5.48 -7.97
N SER A 141 -14.70 4.94 -6.74
CA SER A 141 -14.87 5.73 -5.52
C SER A 141 -13.69 6.71 -5.32
N ALA A 142 -12.45 6.24 -5.50
CA ALA A 142 -11.24 7.07 -5.33
C ALA A 142 -11.10 8.22 -6.35
N ASN A 143 -11.70 8.08 -7.55
CA ASN A 143 -11.72 9.15 -8.55
C ASN A 143 -12.70 10.28 -8.17
N THR A 144 -13.74 9.97 -7.42
CA THR A 144 -14.74 10.96 -6.98
C THR A 144 -14.15 11.94 -5.96
N ASP A 145 -13.28 11.45 -5.06
CA ASP A 145 -12.61 12.28 -4.05
C ASP A 145 -11.62 13.29 -4.67
N HIS A 146 -11.03 12.99 -5.83
CA HIS A 146 -10.18 13.94 -6.55
C HIS A 146 -10.96 15.13 -7.13
N ASN A 147 -12.25 14.93 -7.49
CA ASN A 147 -13.08 16.00 -8.05
C ASN A 147 -13.71 16.88 -6.97
N ASN A 148 -13.93 16.36 -5.75
CA ASN A 148 -14.50 17.14 -4.64
C ASN A 148 -13.45 17.94 -3.84
N SER A 149 -12.17 17.82 -4.17
CA SER A 149 -11.07 18.55 -3.50
C SER A 149 -10.38 19.59 -4.42
N ALA A 150 -11.04 19.95 -5.52
CA ALA A 150 -10.67 21.04 -6.44
C ALA A 150 -11.62 22.23 -6.29
#